data_AF-F3KLV9-F1
#
_entry.id   AF-F3KLV9-F1
#
_cell.length_a   1.000
_cell.length_b   1.000
_cell.length_c   1.000
_cell.angle_alpha   90.00
_cell.angle_beta   90.00
_cell.angle_gamma   90.00
#
_symmetry.space_group_name_H-M   'P 1'
#
loop_
_entity.id
_entity.type
_entity.pdbx_description
1 polymer ?
#
loop_
_entity_poly.entity_id
_entity_poly.type
_entity_poly.pdbx_seq_one_letter_code
_entity_poly.pdbx_strand_id
1 'polypeptide(L)'
;MDKNHELILYNELVSIKNEFLNKSPNIILCSEPFLKTAFVNELINSYKFPVIFLDFDLHYSGYVVSEMIKKNSNVEIYRPNKTDWKQIILEIAKKISTEKTLIVIDSLNGFYGMFDEKESGRFINASSMLLSSIGRDSNSLVIITAIVRKNDSNEWILSPGGRHIIDSKKSGMYNLSKIGNDMIFSSLNQIGSTEKKFKIDTLLFE
;
A
#
# COMPACT_ATOMS: atom_id res chain seq x y z
N MET A 1 12.93 -31.78 10.87
CA MET A 1 13.46 -30.50 11.38
C MET A 1 14.05 -29.75 10.20
N ASP A 2 13.23 -29.02 9.45
CA ASP A 2 13.74 -28.11 8.41
C ASP A 2 13.98 -26.74 9.03
N LYS A 3 15.25 -26.43 9.27
CA LYS A 3 15.69 -25.05 9.49
C LYS A 3 15.82 -24.40 8.11
N ASN A 4 14.71 -23.98 7.52
CA ASN A 4 14.77 -22.94 6.50
C ASN A 4 15.31 -21.70 7.20
N HIS A 5 16.60 -21.40 6.98
CA HIS A 5 17.18 -20.13 7.39
C HIS A 5 16.46 -19.05 6.57
N GLU A 6 15.43 -18.46 7.16
CA GLU A 6 14.86 -17.22 6.65
C GLU A 6 15.98 -16.17 6.66
N LEU A 7 16.49 -15.84 5.47
CA LEU A 7 17.47 -14.78 5.28
C LEU A 7 16.77 -13.45 5.61
N ILE A 8 17.06 -12.93 6.81
CA ILE A 8 16.74 -11.56 7.20
C ILE A 8 17.89 -10.70 6.67
N LEU A 9 17.58 -9.81 5.72
CA LEU A 9 18.54 -8.82 5.24
C LEU A 9 18.61 -7.65 6.26
N TYR A 10 19.58 -6.74 6.16
CA TYR A 10 19.72 -5.59 7.05
C TYR A 10 20.06 -4.35 6.19
N ASN A 11 19.53 -3.16 6.51
CA ASN A 11 19.55 -1.91 5.71
C ASN A 11 18.73 -1.92 4.40
N GLU A 12 17.40 -1.95 4.49
CA GLU A 12 16.60 -2.63 3.48
C GLU A 12 15.54 -1.81 2.73
N LEU A 13 15.31 -0.54 3.06
CA LEU A 13 14.29 0.21 2.35
C LEU A 13 14.59 0.25 0.83
N VAL A 14 15.87 0.28 0.45
CA VAL A 14 16.31 0.10 -0.95
C VAL A 14 15.91 -1.26 -1.51
N SER A 15 16.14 -2.34 -0.76
CA SER A 15 15.78 -3.71 -1.16
C SER A 15 14.27 -3.89 -1.32
N ILE A 16 13.49 -3.34 -0.39
CA ILE A 16 12.02 -3.33 -0.46
C ILE A 16 11.55 -2.58 -1.71
N LYS A 17 12.14 -1.42 -2.00
CA LYS A 17 11.82 -0.64 -3.21
C LYS A 17 12.12 -1.43 -4.48
N ASN A 18 13.16 -2.26 -4.50
CA ASN A 18 13.47 -3.12 -5.63
C ASN A 18 12.41 -4.21 -5.85
N GLU A 19 11.80 -4.74 -4.79
CA GLU A 19 10.71 -5.70 -4.92
C GLU A 19 9.50 -5.11 -5.66
N PHE A 20 9.25 -3.80 -5.52
CA PHE A 20 8.13 -3.11 -6.15
C PHE A 20 8.29 -2.86 -7.67
N LEU A 21 9.52 -2.89 -8.20
CA LEU A 21 9.78 -2.46 -9.58
C LEU A 21 9.17 -3.38 -10.64
N ASN A 22 9.03 -4.67 -10.35
CA ASN A 22 8.59 -5.69 -11.33
C ASN A 22 7.12 -6.08 -11.18
N LYS A 23 6.39 -5.44 -10.27
CA LYS A 23 5.03 -5.78 -9.86
C LYS A 23 4.18 -4.52 -9.84
N SER A 24 2.94 -4.63 -10.29
CA SER A 24 2.00 -3.49 -10.24
C SER A 24 0.55 -3.99 -10.36
N PRO A 25 -0.31 -3.68 -9.38
CA PRO A 25 -0.02 -2.94 -8.15
C PRO A 25 0.82 -3.76 -7.15
N ASN A 26 1.43 -3.07 -6.19
CA ASN A 26 2.05 -3.68 -5.02
C ASN A 26 1.13 -3.49 -3.83
N ILE A 27 0.67 -4.58 -3.22
CA ILE A 27 -0.30 -4.57 -2.14
C ILE A 27 0.42 -4.91 -0.83
N ILE A 28 0.33 -3.99 0.13
CA ILE A 28 0.91 -4.13 1.46
C ILE A 28 -0.21 -4.44 2.45
N LEU A 29 -0.16 -5.66 2.96
CA LEU A 29 -1.04 -6.22 3.95
C LEU A 29 -0.52 -5.85 5.33
N CYS A 30 -1.29 -5.08 6.08
CA CYS A 30 -0.91 -4.57 7.39
C CYS A 30 -1.81 -5.15 8.47
N SER A 31 -1.23 -5.56 9.60
CA SER A 31 -1.99 -6.05 10.75
C SER A 31 -2.60 -4.94 11.60
N GLU A 32 -1.96 -3.76 11.64
CA GLU A 32 -2.40 -2.64 12.48
C GLU A 32 -2.26 -1.27 11.80
N PRO A 33 -3.16 -0.30 12.10
CA PRO A 33 -3.16 1.02 11.48
C PRO A 33 -1.92 1.89 11.75
N PHE A 34 -1.35 1.83 12.95
CA PHE A 34 -0.17 2.65 13.30
C PHE A 34 1.07 2.19 12.53
N LEU A 35 1.31 0.87 12.46
CA LEU A 35 2.40 0.28 11.69
C LEU A 35 2.31 0.61 10.21
N LYS A 36 1.10 0.50 9.62
CA LYS A 36 0.81 0.93 8.25
C LYS A 36 1.28 2.38 8.03
N THR A 37 0.83 3.28 8.90
CA THR A 37 1.12 4.72 8.78
C THR A 37 2.61 5.02 8.88
N ALA A 38 3.30 4.41 9.85
CA ALA A 38 4.75 4.56 10.04
C ALA A 38 5.53 4.10 8.80
N PHE A 39 5.26 2.87 8.33
CA PHE A 39 5.94 2.33 7.15
C PHE A 39 5.69 3.17 5.91
N VAL A 40 4.42 3.53 5.65
CA VAL A 40 4.05 4.29 4.47
C VAL A 40 4.71 5.68 4.49
N ASN A 41 4.76 6.34 5.65
CA ASN A 41 5.46 7.61 5.79
C ASN A 41 6.95 7.49 5.46
N GLU A 42 7.62 6.48 5.99
CA GLU A 42 9.03 6.22 5.69
C GLU A 42 9.23 5.93 4.19
N LEU A 43 8.36 5.09 3.61
CA LEU A 43 8.40 4.72 2.20
C LEU A 43 8.29 5.94 1.30
N ILE A 44 7.25 6.78 1.46
CA ILE A 44 7.06 7.95 0.59
C ILE A 44 8.20 8.97 0.73
N ASN A 45 8.75 9.13 1.95
CA ASN A 45 9.84 10.07 2.21
C ASN A 45 11.17 9.60 1.59
N SER A 46 11.30 8.31 1.29
CA SER A 46 12.45 7.75 0.59
C SER A 46 12.48 8.05 -0.91
N TYR A 47 11.38 8.51 -1.50
CA TYR A 47 11.28 8.79 -2.93
C TYR A 47 11.46 10.29 -3.22
N LYS A 48 12.17 10.59 -4.32
CA LYS A 48 12.48 11.95 -4.75
C LYS A 48 11.57 12.47 -5.87
N PHE A 49 10.93 11.58 -6.61
CA PHE A 49 9.93 11.96 -7.62
C PHE A 49 8.57 12.26 -6.95
N PRO A 50 7.59 12.83 -7.68
CA PRO A 50 6.29 13.18 -7.12
C PRO A 50 5.59 11.99 -6.48
N VAL A 51 4.89 12.25 -5.38
CA VAL A 51 4.05 11.29 -4.67
C VAL A 51 2.62 11.81 -4.68
N ILE A 52 1.70 10.99 -5.16
CA ILE A 52 0.25 11.20 -5.04
C ILE A 52 -0.26 10.22 -3.99
N PHE A 53 -0.81 10.75 -2.91
CA PHE A 53 -1.35 10.00 -1.79
C PHE A 53 -2.88 10.12 -1.80
N LEU A 54 -3.57 9.02 -2.08
CA LEU A 54 -5.03 8.91 -2.03
C LEU A 54 -5.43 8.37 -0.66
N ASP A 55 -5.83 9.26 0.24
CA ASP A 55 -6.25 8.94 1.59
C ASP A 55 -7.77 8.74 1.68
N PHE A 56 -8.19 7.49 1.64
CA PHE A 56 -9.57 7.03 1.73
C PHE A 56 -10.02 6.73 3.16
N ASP A 57 -9.11 6.56 4.12
CA ASP A 57 -9.46 6.29 5.53
C ASP A 57 -9.15 7.47 6.47
N LEU A 58 -8.63 8.56 5.92
CA LEU A 58 -8.28 9.83 6.59
C LEU A 58 -7.20 9.69 7.67
N HIS A 59 -6.58 8.51 7.81
CA HIS A 59 -5.68 8.26 8.92
C HIS A 59 -4.34 8.98 8.73
N TYR A 60 -3.69 8.79 7.58
CA TYR A 60 -2.41 9.45 7.29
C TYR A 60 -2.56 10.97 7.24
N SER A 61 -3.60 11.45 6.56
CA SER A 61 -3.82 12.88 6.43
C SER A 61 -4.26 13.55 7.73
N GLY A 62 -4.87 12.82 8.66
CA GLY A 62 -5.11 13.26 10.03
C GLY A 62 -3.81 13.59 10.77
N TYR A 63 -2.81 12.71 10.70
CA TYR A 63 -1.49 12.96 11.28
C TYR A 63 -0.74 14.12 10.65
N VAL A 64 -0.93 14.34 9.35
CA VAL A 64 -0.35 15.49 8.65
C VAL A 64 -0.98 16.79 9.13
N VAL A 65 -2.32 16.81 9.29
CA VAL A 65 -3.06 17.99 9.76
C VAL A 65 -2.74 18.31 11.22
N SER A 66 -2.52 17.29 12.06
CA SER A 66 -2.11 17.48 13.46
C SER A 66 -0.63 17.81 13.66
N GLU A 67 0.13 17.97 12.56
CA GLU A 67 1.57 18.23 12.55
C GLU A 67 2.46 17.14 13.18
N MET A 68 1.88 16.01 13.56
CA MET A 68 2.62 14.82 14.03
C MET A 68 3.45 14.19 12.91
N ILE A 69 2.99 14.31 11.65
CA ILE A 69 3.77 13.95 10.46
C ILE A 69 4.04 15.20 9.63
N LYS A 70 5.32 15.52 9.44
CA LYS A 70 5.72 16.58 8.52
C LYS A 70 5.65 16.10 7.07
N LYS A 71 4.67 16.60 6.32
CA LYS A 71 4.50 16.29 4.89
C LYS A 71 5.64 16.90 4.06
N ASN A 72 6.28 16.08 3.22
CA ASN A 72 7.25 16.56 2.25
C ASN A 72 6.60 17.37 1.12
N SER A 73 7.38 18.23 0.46
CA SER A 73 6.90 19.12 -0.61
C SER A 73 6.52 18.37 -1.89
N ASN A 74 7.14 17.22 -2.16
CA ASN A 74 6.83 16.36 -3.31
C ASN A 74 5.60 15.46 -3.08
N VAL A 75 4.93 15.55 -1.93
CA VAL A 75 3.74 14.75 -1.61
C VAL A 75 2.47 15.59 -1.75
N GLU A 76 1.57 15.14 -2.63
CA GLU A 76 0.23 15.67 -2.81
C GLU A 76 -0.79 14.70 -2.20
N ILE A 77 -1.66 15.19 -1.31
CA ILE A 77 -2.63 14.36 -0.60
C ILE A 77 -4.04 14.69 -1.09
N TYR A 78 -4.73 13.67 -1.59
CA TYR A 78 -6.13 13.69 -1.97
C TYR A 78 -6.94 12.94 -0.90
N ARG A 79 -8.15 13.42 -0.62
CA ARG A 79 -9.09 12.79 0.32
C ARG A 79 -10.42 12.53 -0.41
N PRO A 80 -10.45 11.56 -1.34
CA PRO A 80 -11.64 11.35 -2.16
C PRO A 80 -12.85 10.97 -1.32
N ASN A 81 -14.02 11.40 -1.74
CA ASN A 81 -15.31 11.06 -1.13
C ASN A 81 -16.29 10.53 -2.19
N LYS A 82 -17.50 10.17 -1.76
CA LYS A 82 -18.48 9.48 -2.62
C LYS A 82 -18.84 10.26 -3.89
N THR A 83 -18.68 11.59 -3.92
CA THR A 83 -19.09 12.44 -5.03
C THR A 83 -17.96 12.76 -6.02
N ASP A 84 -16.71 12.83 -5.59
CA ASP A 84 -15.58 13.32 -6.40
C ASP A 84 -14.54 12.25 -6.78
N TRP A 85 -14.58 11.06 -6.19
CA TRP A 85 -13.54 10.05 -6.38
C TRP A 85 -13.28 9.69 -7.85
N LYS A 86 -14.33 9.64 -8.69
CA LYS A 86 -14.18 9.32 -10.12
C LYS A 86 -13.34 10.39 -10.83
N GLN A 87 -13.62 11.65 -10.54
CA GLN A 87 -12.91 12.77 -11.14
C GLN A 87 -11.45 12.79 -10.67
N ILE A 88 -11.21 12.61 -9.37
CA ILE A 88 -9.85 12.55 -8.82
C ILE A 88 -9.05 11.40 -9.45
N ILE A 89 -9.62 10.20 -9.57
CA ILE A 89 -8.94 9.06 -10.21
C ILE A 89 -8.62 9.36 -11.68
N LEU A 90 -9.52 10.03 -12.42
CA LEU A 90 -9.27 10.42 -13.81
C LEU A 90 -8.18 11.49 -13.95
N GLU A 91 -8.14 12.48 -13.04
CA GLU A 91 -7.10 13.50 -13.01
C GLU A 91 -5.73 12.90 -12.70
N ILE A 92 -5.67 11.99 -11.73
CA ILE A 92 -4.46 11.24 -11.40
C ILE A 92 -4.03 10.39 -12.58
N ALA A 93 -4.93 9.66 -13.22
CA ALA A 93 -4.63 8.85 -14.41
C ALA A 93 -3.99 9.69 -15.53
N LYS A 94 -4.49 10.91 -15.77
CA LYS A 94 -3.88 11.85 -16.72
C LYS A 94 -2.47 12.26 -16.28
N LYS A 95 -2.29 12.68 -15.03
CA LYS A 95 -0.99 13.13 -14.50
C LYS A 95 0.07 12.03 -14.58
N ILE A 96 -0.27 10.82 -14.13
CA ILE A 96 0.67 9.70 -14.11
C ILE A 96 0.96 9.15 -15.50
N SER A 97 0.16 9.49 -16.53
CA SER A 97 0.44 9.07 -17.91
C SER A 97 1.66 9.77 -18.52
N THR A 98 2.03 10.94 -17.99
CA THR A 98 3.12 11.78 -18.52
C THR A 98 4.30 11.93 -17.56
N GLU A 99 4.09 11.66 -16.27
CA GLU A 99 5.09 11.92 -15.24
C GLU A 99 5.26 10.70 -14.33
N LYS A 100 6.51 10.26 -14.14
CA LYS A 100 6.86 9.20 -13.20
C LYS A 100 6.48 9.62 -11.78
N THR A 101 5.55 8.88 -11.19
CA THR A 101 4.92 9.23 -9.91
C THR A 101 4.85 8.00 -8.98
N LEU A 102 4.87 8.22 -7.67
CA LEU A 102 4.51 7.19 -6.69
C LEU A 102 3.06 7.42 -6.33
N ILE A 103 2.20 6.46 -6.61
CA ILE A 103 0.80 6.50 -6.24
C ILE A 103 0.62 5.59 -5.02
N VAL A 104 0.12 6.15 -3.94
CA VAL A 104 -0.27 5.39 -2.74
C VAL A 104 -1.79 5.45 -2.61
N ILE A 105 -2.46 4.30 -2.69
CA ILE A 105 -3.87 4.14 -2.35
C ILE A 105 -3.96 3.66 -0.91
N ASP A 106 -4.30 4.57 0.01
CA ASP A 106 -4.36 4.31 1.44
C ASP A 106 -5.77 4.55 2.00
N SER A 107 -6.53 3.55 2.44
CA SER A 107 -6.33 2.13 2.27
C SER A 107 -7.45 1.53 1.43
N LEU A 108 -7.23 0.30 0.96
CA LEU A 108 -8.26 -0.48 0.29
C LEU A 108 -9.53 -0.60 1.16
N ASN A 109 -9.38 -0.68 2.48
CA ASN A 109 -10.49 -0.70 3.44
C ASN A 109 -11.33 0.59 3.37
N GLY A 110 -10.67 1.75 3.38
CA GLY A 110 -11.33 3.05 3.23
C GLY A 110 -12.02 3.16 1.88
N PHE A 111 -11.34 2.74 0.80
CA PHE A 111 -11.88 2.83 -0.55
C PHE A 111 -13.14 1.96 -0.70
N TYR A 112 -13.14 0.75 -0.16
CA TYR A 112 -14.35 -0.08 -0.07
C TYR A 112 -15.43 0.53 0.82
N GLY A 113 -15.05 1.19 1.92
CA GLY A 113 -15.96 1.86 2.85
C GLY A 113 -16.71 3.04 2.25
N MET A 114 -16.27 3.59 1.12
CA MET A 114 -16.97 4.65 0.40
C MET A 114 -18.26 4.18 -0.30
N PHE A 115 -18.46 2.87 -0.45
CA PHE A 115 -19.57 2.35 -1.24
C PHE A 115 -20.42 1.38 -0.43
N ASP A 116 -21.73 1.60 -0.46
CA ASP A 116 -22.71 0.74 0.22
C ASP A 116 -23.10 -0.47 -0.66
N GLU A 117 -22.69 -0.48 -1.94
CA GLU A 117 -23.17 -1.42 -2.95
C GLU A 117 -22.24 -2.63 -3.16
N LYS A 118 -22.82 -3.78 -3.50
CA LYS A 118 -22.08 -5.00 -3.90
C LYS A 118 -21.20 -4.79 -5.15
N GLU A 119 -21.56 -3.88 -6.06
CA GLU A 119 -20.78 -3.63 -7.28
C GLU A 119 -19.49 -2.82 -7.05
N SER A 120 -19.31 -2.26 -5.86
CA SER A 120 -18.13 -1.45 -5.47
C SER A 120 -16.78 -2.11 -5.74
N GLY A 121 -16.68 -3.42 -5.55
CA GLY A 121 -15.43 -4.14 -5.78
C GLY A 121 -14.99 -4.15 -7.24
N ARG A 122 -15.91 -4.19 -8.20
CA ARG A 122 -15.56 -4.13 -9.62
C ARG A 122 -14.94 -2.78 -9.95
N PHE A 123 -15.53 -1.70 -9.46
CA PHE A 123 -15.03 -0.34 -9.68
C PHE A 123 -13.67 -0.11 -9.02
N ILE A 124 -13.52 -0.47 -7.75
CA ILE A 124 -12.25 -0.33 -7.03
C ILE A 124 -11.15 -1.11 -7.73
N ASN A 125 -11.41 -2.37 -8.09
CA ASN A 125 -10.44 -3.19 -8.78
C ASN A 125 -10.08 -2.61 -10.16
N ALA A 126 -11.09 -2.16 -10.93
CA ALA A 126 -10.86 -1.52 -12.22
C ALA A 126 -10.05 -0.23 -12.09
N SER A 127 -10.34 0.61 -11.10
CA SER A 127 -9.58 1.85 -10.83
C SER A 127 -8.14 1.55 -10.42
N SER A 128 -7.91 0.60 -9.52
CA SER A 128 -6.56 0.16 -9.14
C SER A 128 -5.79 -0.40 -10.34
N MET A 129 -6.41 -1.26 -11.15
CA MET A 129 -5.79 -1.82 -12.35
C MET A 129 -5.50 -0.76 -13.41
N LEU A 130 -6.39 0.21 -13.61
CA LEU A 130 -6.21 1.31 -14.54
C LEU A 130 -4.98 2.14 -14.17
N LEU A 131 -4.89 2.57 -12.91
CA LEU A 131 -3.73 3.32 -12.41
C LEU A 131 -2.44 2.50 -12.50
N SER A 132 -2.50 1.20 -12.19
CA SER A 132 -1.35 0.29 -12.34
C SER A 132 -0.91 0.11 -13.78
N SER A 133 -1.85 0.07 -14.74
CA SER A 133 -1.54 -0.07 -16.16
C SER A 133 -0.89 1.20 -16.71
N ILE A 134 -1.55 2.35 -16.53
CA ILE A 134 -1.03 3.65 -16.99
C ILE A 134 0.30 3.96 -16.30
N GLY A 135 0.38 3.71 -14.99
CA GLY A 135 1.59 3.95 -14.22
C GLY A 135 2.76 3.09 -14.70
N ARG A 136 2.52 1.85 -15.16
CA ARG A 136 3.57 1.01 -15.73
C ARG A 136 4.19 1.66 -16.98
N ASP A 137 3.36 2.24 -17.85
CA ASP A 137 3.82 2.85 -19.10
C ASP A 137 4.71 4.09 -18.85
N SER A 138 4.53 4.77 -17.71
CA SER A 138 5.33 5.93 -17.29
C SER A 138 6.42 5.62 -16.24
N ASN A 139 6.69 4.34 -15.97
CA ASN A 139 7.60 3.88 -14.89
C ASN A 139 7.20 4.38 -13.48
N SER A 140 5.92 4.69 -13.28
CA SER A 140 5.31 5.00 -12.00
C SER A 140 5.09 3.74 -11.16
N LEU A 141 5.00 3.91 -9.84
CA LEU A 141 4.76 2.83 -8.89
C LEU A 141 3.38 3.00 -8.26
N VAL A 142 2.60 1.91 -8.20
CA VAL A 142 1.31 1.88 -7.50
C VAL A 142 1.42 0.99 -6.27
N ILE A 143 1.30 1.60 -5.10
CA ILE A 143 1.24 0.94 -3.80
C ILE A 143 -0.19 1.03 -3.29
N ILE A 144 -0.74 -0.10 -2.83
CA ILE A 144 -2.05 -0.19 -2.20
C ILE A 144 -1.84 -0.75 -0.80
N THR A 145 -2.36 -0.08 0.22
CA THR A 145 -2.32 -0.61 1.59
C THR A 145 -3.66 -1.24 1.95
N ALA A 146 -3.63 -2.23 2.83
CA ALA A 146 -4.83 -2.88 3.33
C ALA A 146 -4.62 -3.27 4.79
N ILE A 147 -5.58 -2.95 5.65
CA ILE A 147 -5.67 -3.57 6.98
C ILE A 147 -6.34 -4.93 6.81
N VAL A 148 -5.68 -5.99 7.25
CA VAL A 148 -6.10 -7.36 6.99
C VAL A 148 -6.11 -8.23 8.25
N ARG A 149 -6.79 -9.36 8.12
CA ARG A 149 -6.68 -10.51 9.02
C ARG A 149 -6.71 -11.79 8.19
N LYS A 150 -6.39 -12.91 8.84
CA LYS A 150 -6.64 -14.23 8.24
C LYS A 150 -8.04 -14.73 8.63
N ASN A 151 -8.75 -15.33 7.68
CA ASN A 151 -10.00 -16.05 7.95
C ASN A 151 -9.73 -17.47 8.48
N ASP A 152 -10.79 -18.23 8.76
CA ASP A 152 -10.71 -19.62 9.23
C ASP A 152 -10.03 -20.55 8.22
N SER A 153 -10.03 -20.19 6.93
CA SER A 153 -9.32 -20.87 5.84
C SER A 153 -7.87 -20.39 5.67
N ASN A 154 -7.35 -19.57 6.60
CA ASN A 154 -6.00 -19.01 6.57
C ASN A 154 -5.71 -18.07 5.37
N GLU A 155 -6.76 -17.55 4.72
CA GLU A 155 -6.68 -16.59 3.62
C GLU A 155 -6.67 -15.16 4.14
N TRP A 156 -5.94 -14.27 3.46
CA TRP A 156 -5.95 -12.85 3.77
C TRP A 156 -7.25 -12.19 3.32
N ILE A 157 -7.94 -11.55 4.26
CA ILE A 157 -9.17 -10.79 4.03
C ILE A 157 -9.05 -9.40 4.64
N LEU A 158 -9.76 -8.43 4.08
CA LEU A 158 -9.84 -7.09 4.64
C LEU A 158 -10.48 -7.12 6.03
N SER A 159 -9.91 -6.35 6.95
CA SER A 159 -10.42 -6.18 8.32
C SER A 159 -10.67 -4.70 8.59
N PRO A 160 -11.90 -4.29 8.97
CA PRO A 160 -13.11 -5.10 9.12
C PRO A 160 -13.76 -5.46 7.76
N GLY A 161 -14.81 -6.29 7.78
CA GLY A 161 -15.70 -6.53 6.63
C GLY A 161 -15.43 -7.80 5.82
N GLY A 162 -14.24 -8.39 5.92
CA GLY A 162 -13.94 -9.72 5.35
C GLY A 162 -13.93 -9.81 3.84
N ARG A 163 -13.83 -8.68 3.13
CA ARG A 163 -13.76 -8.66 1.66
C ARG A 163 -12.43 -9.24 1.18
N HIS A 164 -12.45 -9.94 0.05
CA HIS A 164 -11.24 -10.46 -0.58
C HIS A 164 -10.38 -9.32 -1.13
N ILE A 165 -9.07 -9.56 -1.12
CA ILE A 165 -8.05 -8.66 -1.66
C ILE A 165 -7.88 -8.95 -3.15
N ILE A 166 -7.51 -7.92 -3.92
CA ILE A 166 -7.21 -8.08 -5.34
C ILE A 166 -6.02 -9.03 -5.49
N ASP A 167 -6.25 -10.17 -6.13
CA ASP A 167 -5.19 -11.12 -6.46
C ASP A 167 -4.97 -11.18 -7.98
N SER A 168 -3.72 -10.97 -8.39
CA SER A 168 -3.29 -11.16 -9.76
C SER A 168 -1.84 -11.59 -9.80
N LYS A 169 -1.45 -12.41 -10.78
CA LYS A 169 -0.04 -12.84 -10.98
C LYS A 169 0.92 -11.66 -11.22
N LYS A 170 0.38 -10.51 -11.66
CA LYS A 170 1.12 -9.27 -11.93
C LYS A 170 1.22 -8.37 -10.70
N SER A 171 0.41 -8.63 -9.67
CA SER A 171 0.46 -7.92 -8.40
C SER A 171 1.61 -8.45 -7.53
N GLY A 172 2.22 -7.56 -6.76
CA GLY A 172 3.11 -7.91 -5.66
C GLY A 172 2.29 -7.94 -4.38
N MET A 173 2.51 -8.90 -3.50
CA MET A 173 1.80 -8.99 -2.23
C MET A 173 2.81 -9.12 -1.10
N TYR A 174 2.66 -8.27 -0.09
CA TYR A 174 3.63 -8.10 0.98
C TYR A 174 2.94 -8.03 2.33
N ASN A 175 3.48 -8.66 3.35
CA ASN A 175 2.97 -8.56 4.71
C ASN A 175 3.86 -7.66 5.56
N LEU A 176 3.26 -6.69 6.23
CA LEU A 176 3.89 -5.81 7.19
C LEU A 176 3.44 -6.20 8.59
N SER A 177 4.41 -6.59 9.42
CA SER A 177 4.19 -7.06 10.78
C SER A 177 5.21 -6.46 11.73
N LYS A 178 4.93 -6.55 13.03
CA LYS A 178 5.84 -6.10 14.08
C LYS A 178 6.32 -7.30 14.89
N ILE A 179 7.64 -7.41 15.10
CA ILE A 179 8.24 -8.41 15.99
C ILE A 179 9.09 -7.66 17.02
N GLY A 180 8.62 -7.62 18.27
CA GLY A 180 9.22 -6.76 19.30
C GLY A 180 9.08 -5.29 18.91
N ASN A 181 10.21 -4.58 18.80
CA ASN A 181 10.25 -3.19 18.31
C ASN A 181 10.52 -3.09 16.80
N ASP A 182 10.83 -4.20 16.14
CA ASP A 182 11.24 -4.21 14.75
C ASP A 182 10.04 -4.33 13.83
N MET A 183 10.06 -3.56 12.74
CA MET A 183 9.10 -3.69 11.66
C MET A 183 9.63 -4.72 10.65
N ILE A 184 8.83 -5.75 10.39
CA ILE A 184 9.18 -6.84 9.48
C ILE A 184 8.28 -6.80 8.25
N PHE A 185 8.89 -6.58 7.10
CA PHE A 185 8.27 -6.60 5.78
C PHE A 185 8.57 -7.93 5.09
N SER A 186 7.54 -8.64 4.65
CA SER A 186 7.68 -9.98 4.07
C SER A 186 7.11 -10.00 2.66
N SER A 187 7.89 -10.42 1.66
CA SER A 187 7.36 -10.69 0.31
C SER A 187 6.64 -12.02 0.31
N LEU A 188 5.44 -12.07 -0.28
CA LEU A 188 4.59 -13.25 -0.33
C LEU A 188 4.50 -13.83 -1.74
N ASN A 189 4.54 -15.15 -1.84
CA ASN A 189 4.26 -15.86 -3.09
C ASN A 189 2.75 -15.94 -3.37
N GLN A 190 2.39 -16.57 -4.50
CA GLN A 190 0.98 -16.73 -4.92
C GLN A 190 0.12 -17.57 -3.97
N ILE A 191 0.73 -18.40 -3.11
CA ILE A 191 0.01 -19.19 -2.09
C ILE A 191 0.03 -18.50 -0.71
N GLY A 192 0.52 -17.25 -0.63
CA GLY A 192 0.55 -16.46 0.60
C GLY A 192 1.66 -16.82 1.58
N SER A 193 2.63 -17.64 1.18
CA SER A 193 3.80 -17.99 1.98
C SER A 193 4.93 -16.98 1.77
N THR A 194 5.70 -16.74 2.82
CA THR A 194 6.82 -15.80 2.78
C THR A 194 7.97 -16.32 1.91
N GLU A 195 8.40 -15.53 0.93
CA GLU A 195 9.59 -15.80 0.11
C GLU A 195 10.84 -15.09 0.65
N LYS A 196 10.67 -13.84 1.10
CA LYS A 196 11.76 -12.99 1.60
C LYS A 196 11.29 -12.20 2.79
N LYS A 197 12.16 -11.99 3.77
CA LYS A 197 11.90 -11.13 4.93
C LYS A 197 12.90 -10.00 5.00
N PHE A 198 12.36 -8.87 5.42
CA PHE A 198 13.04 -7.60 5.50
C PHE A 198 12.80 -7.02 6.90
N LYS A 199 13.85 -6.82 7.71
CA LYS A 199 13.83 -5.96 8.90
C LYS A 199 14.10 -4.47 8.59
N ILE A 200 13.11 -3.63 8.92
CA ILE A 200 13.18 -2.17 8.84
C ILE A 200 13.44 -1.60 10.23
N ASP A 201 14.52 -0.83 10.35
CA ASP A 201 14.85 -0.11 11.58
C ASP A 201 14.04 1.20 11.63
N THR A 202 12.88 1.17 12.30
CA THR A 202 12.03 2.36 12.45
C THR A 202 12.36 3.18 13.69
N LEU A 203 12.38 4.51 13.53
CA LEU A 203 12.00 5.45 14.58
C LEU A 203 10.47 5.54 14.55
N LEU A 204 9.78 4.89 15.48
CA LEU A 204 8.34 5.09 15.64
C LEU A 204 8.10 6.54 16.09
N PHE A 205 6.95 7.11 15.69
CA PHE A 205 6.50 8.38 16.22
C PHE A 205 6.31 8.21 17.74
N GLU A 206 7.23 8.73 18.54
CA GLU A 206 7.04 8.95 19.99
C GLU A 206 6.19 10.20 20.24
#